data_AF-A0A966UNS0-F1
#
_entry.id   AF-A0A966UNS0-F1
#
_cell.length_a   1.000
_cell.length_b   1.000
_cell.length_c   1.000
_cell.angle_alpha   90.00
_cell.angle_beta   90.00
_cell.angle_gamma   90.00
#
_symmetry.space_group_name_H-M   'P 1'
#
loop_
_entity.id
_entity.type
_entity.pdbx_description
1 polymer ?
#
loop_
_entity_poly.entity_id
_entity_poly.type
_entity_poly.pdbx_seq_one_letter_code
_entity_poly.pdbx_strand_id
1 'polypeptide(L)'
;MRINAKNFHPRKLDRIPPHFKSISLPNQHDYQTQKLARWIYAHCAGRFALVNDVKHTHDGVNIVTTIAFEEPSDLTLFVLSGMAQNAGI
;
A
#
# COMPACT_ATOMS: atom_id res chain seq x y z
N MET A 1 14.92 17.44 -15.85
CA MET A 1 14.07 16.62 -14.95
C MET A 1 12.62 17.06 -15.12
N ARG A 2 11.71 16.16 -15.52
CA ARG A 2 10.26 16.45 -15.54
C ARG A 2 9.73 16.25 -14.12
N ILE A 3 9.39 17.33 -13.43
CA ILE A 3 8.77 17.28 -12.11
C ILE A 3 7.34 16.78 -12.29
N ASN A 4 6.98 15.67 -11.64
CA ASN A 4 5.60 15.17 -11.65
C ASN A 4 4.74 16.12 -10.79
N ALA A 5 3.76 16.79 -11.41
CA ALA A 5 2.86 17.71 -10.70
C ALA A 5 2.13 17.05 -9.52
N LYS A 6 1.90 15.74 -9.57
CA LYS A 6 1.29 14.96 -8.47
C LYS A 6 2.20 14.82 -7.24
N ASN A 7 3.50 15.11 -7.35
CA ASN A 7 4.43 15.09 -6.22
C ASN A 7 4.37 16.37 -5.35
N PHE A 8 3.64 17.41 -5.77
CA PHE A 8 3.46 18.63 -4.95
C PHE A 8 2.45 18.46 -3.82
N HIS A 9 1.67 17.38 -3.85
CA HIS A 9 0.79 16.97 -2.77
C HIS A 9 1.31 15.67 -2.14
N PRO A 10 1.09 15.44 -0.83
CA PRO A 10 1.48 14.19 -0.20
C PRO A 10 0.79 13.02 -0.90
N ARG A 11 1.59 12.22 -1.61
CA ARG A 11 1.11 11.03 -2.32
C ARG A 11 0.73 9.89 -1.38
N LYS A 12 1.34 9.86 -0.19
CA LYS A 12 0.92 9.00 0.91
C LYS A 12 -0.20 9.68 1.69
N LEU A 13 -1.33 9.00 1.81
CA LEU A 13 -2.46 9.40 2.65
C LEU A 13 -2.50 8.54 3.92
N ASP A 14 -2.89 9.16 5.03
CA ASP A 14 -3.04 8.47 6.33
C ASP A 14 -4.39 7.74 6.48
N ARG A 15 -5.32 8.01 5.57
CA ARG A 15 -6.65 7.37 5.53
C ARG A 15 -6.93 6.88 4.12
N ILE A 16 -7.69 5.79 4.02
CA ILE A 16 -8.09 5.18 2.74
C ILE A 16 -9.39 5.85 2.26
N PRO A 17 -9.38 6.57 1.13
CA PRO A 17 -10.61 7.08 0.53
C PRO A 17 -11.48 5.96 -0.07
N PRO A 18 -12.81 6.14 -0.19
CA PRO A 18 -13.73 5.08 -0.63
C PRO A 18 -13.50 4.55 -2.05
N HIS A 19 -12.92 5.37 -2.92
CA HIS A 19 -12.66 5.02 -4.32
C HIS A 19 -11.34 4.27 -4.52
N PHE A 20 -10.50 4.18 -3.49
CA PHE A 20 -9.23 3.47 -3.59
C PHE A 20 -9.48 1.96 -3.58
N LYS A 21 -8.63 1.23 -4.30
CA LYS A 21 -8.62 -0.23 -4.27
C LYS A 21 -7.59 -0.71 -3.26
N SER A 22 -8.05 -1.49 -2.30
CA SER A 22 -7.24 -1.97 -1.17
C SER A 22 -6.86 -3.44 -1.32
N ILE A 23 -5.66 -3.76 -0.84
CA ILE A 23 -5.19 -5.11 -0.57
C ILE A 23 -4.74 -5.16 0.89
N SER A 24 -4.96 -6.30 1.55
CA SER A 24 -4.45 -6.51 2.92
C SER A 24 -3.28 -7.47 2.86
N LEU A 25 -2.18 -7.10 3.49
CA LEU A 25 -1.02 -7.95 3.71
C LEU A 25 -0.98 -8.40 5.18
N PRO A 26 -0.44 -9.59 5.48
CA PRO A 26 -0.17 -9.99 6.86
C PRO A 26 0.76 -8.98 7.53
N ASN A 27 0.66 -8.87 8.86
CA ASN A 27 1.37 -7.87 9.67
C ASN A 27 2.81 -7.65 9.22
N GLN A 28 3.10 -6.47 8.68
CA GLN A 28 4.45 -6.10 8.27
C GLN A 28 5.11 -5.30 9.38
N HIS A 29 6.39 -5.59 9.65
CA HIS A 29 7.18 -4.76 10.54
C HIS A 29 7.32 -3.33 9.95
N ASP A 30 7.44 -2.31 10.80
CA ASP A 30 7.54 -0.90 10.37
C ASP A 30 8.63 -0.66 9.32
N TYR A 31 9.75 -1.40 9.43
CA TYR A 31 10.82 -1.39 8.45
C TYR A 31 10.38 -1.85 7.05
N GLN A 32 9.62 -2.95 6.97
CA GLN A 32 9.08 -3.48 5.71
C GLN A 32 8.07 -2.49 5.13
N THR A 33 7.18 -1.96 5.96
CA THR A 33 6.22 -0.91 5.61
C THR A 33 6.90 0.32 5.00
N GLN A 34 8.01 0.79 5.58
CA GLN A 34 8.76 1.92 5.04
C GLN A 34 9.43 1.60 3.70
N LYS A 35 10.02 0.40 3.57
CA LYS A 35 10.60 -0.08 2.30
C LYS A 35 9.56 -0.13 1.19
N LEU A 36 8.36 -0.60 1.53
CA LEU A 36 7.23 -0.73 0.62
C LEU A 36 6.70 0.65 0.19
N ALA A 37 6.58 1.59 1.12
CA ALA A 37 6.25 2.98 0.81
C ALA A 37 7.27 3.62 -0.15
N ARG A 38 8.58 3.42 0.08
CA ARG A 38 9.63 3.92 -0.83
C ARG A 38 9.53 3.32 -2.23
N TRP A 39 9.25 2.02 -2.31
CA TRP A 39 9.07 1.33 -3.58
C TRP A 39 7.87 1.89 -4.36
N ILE A 40 6.72 2.07 -3.69
CA ILE A 40 5.52 2.66 -4.30
C ILE A 40 5.79 4.10 -4.76
N TYR A 41 6.50 4.89 -3.97
CA TYR A 41 6.89 6.25 -4.36
C TYR A 41 7.74 6.29 -5.63
N ALA A 42 8.62 5.31 -5.82
CA ALA A 42 9.53 5.23 -6.96
C ALA A 42 8.87 4.68 -8.24
N HIS A 43 7.97 3.72 -8.12
CA HIS A 43 7.44 2.96 -9.27
C HIS A 43 6.00 3.31 -9.64
N CYS A 44 5.18 3.69 -8.67
CA CYS A 44 3.79 4.08 -8.92
C CYS A 44 3.72 5.60 -9.12
N ALA A 45 2.71 6.07 -9.86
CA ALA A 45 2.47 7.50 -10.07
C ALA A 45 1.25 8.02 -9.30
N GLY A 46 0.32 7.14 -8.91
CA GLY A 46 -0.89 7.48 -8.18
C GLY A 46 -0.67 7.80 -6.70
N ARG A 47 -1.74 8.25 -6.03
CA ARG A 47 -1.80 8.34 -4.58
C ARG A 47 -2.00 6.95 -3.97
N PHE A 48 -1.49 6.77 -2.77
CA PHE A 48 -1.63 5.53 -2.02
C PHE A 48 -1.85 5.82 -0.55
N ALA A 49 -2.49 4.89 0.15
CA ALA A 49 -2.66 4.90 1.59
C ALA A 49 -2.08 3.61 2.16
N LEU A 50 -1.45 3.71 3.33
CA LEU A 50 -0.91 2.56 4.03
C LEU A 50 -1.29 2.68 5.50
N VAL A 51 -2.14 1.76 5.95
CA VAL A 51 -2.79 1.80 7.27
C VAL A 51 -2.67 0.41 7.90
N ASN A 52 -2.29 0.37 9.17
CA ASN A 52 -2.40 -0.85 9.96
C ASN A 52 -3.86 -0.99 10.42
N ASP A 53 -4.46 -2.09 10.03
CA ASP A 53 -5.85 -2.40 10.26
C ASP A 53 -5.95 -3.71 11.04
N VAL A 54 -7.10 -3.95 11.66
CA VAL A 54 -7.36 -5.13 12.47
C VAL A 54 -8.46 -5.92 11.79
N LYS A 55 -8.10 -7.09 11.25
CA LYS A 55 -9.07 -8.01 10.67
C LYS A 55 -9.54 -9.01 11.72
N HIS A 56 -10.85 -8.99 11.95
CA HIS A 56 -11.54 -10.01 12.73
C HIS A 56 -11.85 -11.20 11.81
N THR A 57 -11.19 -12.32 12.06
CA THR A 57 -11.49 -13.61 11.44
C THR A 57 -12.22 -14.48 12.47
N HIS A 58 -12.93 -15.52 12.02
CA HIS A 58 -13.61 -16.48 12.91
C HIS A 58 -12.69 -17.06 14.00
N ASP A 59 -11.40 -17.24 13.70
CA ASP A 59 -10.41 -17.84 14.60
C ASP A 59 -9.64 -16.84 15.48
N GLY A 60 -9.90 -15.53 15.33
CA GLY A 60 -9.26 -14.51 16.15
C GLY A 60 -9.07 -13.14 15.48
N VAL A 61 -8.28 -12.30 16.16
CA VAL A 61 -7.99 -10.92 15.75
C VAL A 61 -6.59 -10.85 15.18
N ASN A 62 -6.46 -10.56 13.89
CA ASN A 62 -5.18 -10.43 13.21
C ASN A 62 -4.90 -8.98 12.86
N ILE A 63 -3.70 -8.51 13.20
CA ILE A 63 -3.19 -7.22 12.73
C ILE A 63 -2.74 -7.41 11.29
N VAL A 64 -3.25 -6.57 10.38
CA VAL A 64 -2.94 -6.61 8.95
C VAL A 64 -2.52 -5.23 8.48
N THR A 65 -1.61 -5.16 7.53
CA THR A 65 -1.25 -3.89 6.89
C THR A 65 -2.06 -3.77 5.61
N THR A 66 -3.02 -2.83 5.59
CA THR A 66 -3.85 -2.55 4.41
C THR A 66 -3.20 -1.45 3.58
N ILE A 67 -2.95 -1.76 2.31
CA ILE A 67 -2.43 -0.83 1.31
C ILE A 67 -3.54 -0.54 0.33
N ALA A 68 -3.78 0.73 0.02
CA ALA A 68 -4.79 1.13 -0.94
C ALA A 68 -4.21 2.06 -2.00
N PHE A 69 -4.59 1.86 -3.25
CA PHE A 69 -4.14 2.65 -4.39
C PHE A 69 -5.32 3.38 -5.04
N GLU A 70 -5.07 4.61 -5.50
CA GLU A 70 -6.04 5.37 -6.30
C GLU A 70 -6.24 4.73 -7.68
N GLU A 71 -5.14 4.34 -8.32
CA GLU A 71 -5.14 3.80 -9.67
C GLU A 71 -5.10 2.26 -9.64
N PRO A 72 -6.06 1.56 -10.29
CA PRO A 72 -6.06 0.10 -10.35
C PRO A 72 -4.79 -0.49 -10.99
N SER A 73 -4.22 0.21 -11.98
CA SER A 73 -3.00 -0.22 -12.66
C SER A 73 -1.79 -0.29 -11.73
N ASP A 74 -1.69 0.64 -10.77
CA ASP A 74 -0.61 0.65 -9.77
C ASP A 74 -0.76 -0.53 -8.80
N LEU A 75 -2.01 -0.90 -8.45
CA LEU A 75 -2.29 -2.10 -7.67
C LEU A 75 -1.89 -3.36 -8.43
N THR A 76 -2.23 -3.46 -9.72
CA THR A 76 -1.83 -4.61 -10.54
C THR A 76 -0.31 -4.71 -10.64
N LEU A 77 0.40 -3.60 -10.86
CA LEU A 77 1.86 -3.56 -10.87
C LEU A 77 2.43 -4.03 -9.52
N PHE A 78 1.86 -3.57 -8.42
CA PHE A 78 2.27 -3.97 -7.07
C PHE A 78 2.09 -5.48 -6.85
N VAL A 79 0.94 -6.05 -7.22
CA VAL A 79 0.66 -7.48 -7.10
C VAL A 79 1.63 -8.32 -7.95
N LEU A 80 1.89 -7.89 -9.19
CA LEU A 80 2.80 -8.59 -10.11
C LEU A 80 4.27 -8.47 -9.72
N SER A 81 4.66 -7.41 -9.02
CA SER A 81 6.05 -7.19 -8.57
C SER A 81 6.58 -8.23 -7.57
N GLY A 82 5.71 -9.09 -7.03
CA GLY A 82 6.06 -10.05 -5.97
C GLY A 82 6.29 -9.39 -4.60
N MET A 83 6.22 -8.07 -4.49
CA MET A 83 6.29 -7.35 -3.20
C MET A 83 5.14 -7.73 -2.26
N ALA A 84 3.98 -8.07 -2.81
CA ALA A 84 2.85 -8.61 -2.05
C ALA A 84 3.08 -10.06 -1.55
N GLN A 85 3.92 -10.83 -2.24
CA GLN A 85 4.15 -12.26 -1.95
C GLN A 85 5.31 -12.45 -0.96
N ASN A 86 6.36 -11.64 -1.06
CA ASN A 86 7.48 -11.60 -0.11
C ASN A 86 7.11 -11.08 1.30
N ALA A 87 5.88 -10.62 1.47
CA ALA A 87 5.31 -10.22 2.76
C ALA A 87 4.80 -11.41 3.58
N GLY A 88 4.71 -12.61 3.00
CA GLY A 88 4.08 -13.78 3.62
C GLY A 88 4.74 -15.12 3.28
N ILE A 89 6.06 -15.21 3.39
CA ILE A 89 6.77 -16.50 3.55
C ILE A 89 7.74 -16.35 4.71
#